data_AF-A0A7C3GNL8-F1
#
_entry.id   AF-A0A7C3GNL8-F1
#
_cell.length_a   1.000
_cell.length_b   1.000
_cell.length_c   1.000
_cell.angle_alpha   90.00
_cell.angle_beta   90.00
_cell.angle_gamma   90.00
#
_symmetry.space_group_name_H-M   'P 1'
#
loop_
_entity.id
_entity.type
_entity.pdbx_description
1 polymer ?
#
loop_
_entity_poly.entity_id
_entity_poly.type
_entity_poly.pdbx_seq_one_letter_code
_entity_poly.pdbx_strand_id
1 'polypeptide(L)'
;MSGTVDFEVWLQQVPGAVKRSPLWQTQYYRWALYLFDLVWSDSEKLLQDPRGRDVARQMVRSSGSLCANVEEAYGRGIGSADGLRVLRIALGEARELQGWYVRARHLLGNEVMEHRLPIIERVIVMLSRSINAHPARRKP
;
A
#
# COMPACT_ATOMS: atom_id res chain seq x y z
N MET A 1 1.45 19.62 7.28
CA MET A 1 2.40 19.00 8.24
C MET A 1 2.19 17.50 8.12
N SER A 2 3.18 16.72 7.68
CA SER A 2 3.05 15.26 7.68
C SER A 2 3.10 14.80 9.13
N GLY A 3 1.94 14.39 9.66
CA GLY A 3 1.78 13.81 10.98
C GLY A 3 1.68 12.29 10.92
N THR A 4 1.75 11.66 12.09
CA THR A 4 1.39 10.25 12.26
C THR A 4 -0.11 10.18 12.57
N VAL A 5 -0.82 9.29 11.87
CA VAL A 5 -2.23 8.98 12.15
C VAL A 5 -2.30 7.48 12.31
N ASP A 6 -2.73 7.01 13.47
CA ASP A 6 -2.84 5.57 13.73
C ASP A 6 -3.92 4.92 12.87
N PHE A 7 -3.71 3.64 12.54
CA PHE A 7 -4.64 2.87 11.72
C PHE A 7 -6.08 2.87 12.26
N GLU A 8 -6.25 2.73 13.58
CA GLU A 8 -7.59 2.72 14.21
C GLU A 8 -8.29 4.08 14.13
N VAL A 9 -7.53 5.17 14.23
CA VAL A 9 -8.06 6.54 14.06
C VAL A 9 -8.43 6.77 12.60
N TRP A 10 -7.57 6.36 11.67
CA TRP A 10 -7.84 6.43 10.24
C TRP A 10 -9.09 5.60 9.85
N LEU A 11 -9.25 4.40 10.40
CA LEU A 11 -10.40 3.53 10.13
C LEU A 11 -11.74 4.21 10.39
N GLN A 12 -11.83 5.12 11.37
CA GLN A 12 -13.06 5.86 11.67
C GLN A 12 -13.45 6.81 10.52
N GLN A 13 -12.48 7.31 9.78
CA GLN A 13 -12.67 8.29 8.70
C GLN A 13 -13.11 7.63 7.38
N VAL A 14 -12.90 6.33 7.23
CA VAL A 14 -13.25 5.62 5.99
C VAL A 14 -14.77 5.62 5.75
N PRO A 15 -15.25 6.01 4.56
CA PRO A 15 -16.67 6.07 4.23
C PRO A 15 -17.40 4.74 4.46
N GLY A 16 -18.61 4.80 5.01
CA GLY A 16 -19.42 3.61 5.30
C GLY A 16 -19.74 2.76 4.06
N ALA A 17 -19.80 3.37 2.87
CA ALA A 17 -19.98 2.64 1.61
C ALA A 17 -18.82 1.69 1.30
N VAL A 18 -17.57 2.12 1.53
CA VAL A 18 -16.38 1.28 1.34
C VAL A 18 -16.39 0.13 2.35
N LYS A 19 -16.75 0.40 3.61
CA LYS A 19 -16.83 -0.60 4.68
C LYS A 19 -17.85 -1.72 4.42
N ARG A 20 -18.90 -1.44 3.65
CA ARG A 20 -19.92 -2.44 3.26
C ARG A 20 -19.48 -3.34 2.10
N SER A 21 -18.41 -2.99 1.40
CA SER A 21 -17.90 -3.82 0.30
C SER A 21 -17.36 -5.15 0.82
N PRO A 22 -17.62 -6.29 0.17
CA PRO A 22 -16.96 -7.56 0.46
C PRO A 22 -15.42 -7.48 0.44
N LEU A 23 -14.86 -6.60 -0.40
CA LEU A 23 -13.41 -6.35 -0.46
C LEU A 23 -12.86 -5.83 0.88
N TRP A 24 -13.67 -5.11 1.67
CA TRP A 24 -13.28 -4.57 2.98
C TRP A 24 -12.85 -5.65 4.00
N GLN A 25 -13.36 -6.87 3.85
CA GLN A 25 -12.97 -8.00 4.71
C GLN A 25 -11.49 -8.37 4.54
N THR A 26 -10.89 -7.96 3.42
CA THR A 26 -9.48 -8.21 3.10
C THR A 26 -8.58 -7.27 3.90
N GLN A 27 -7.77 -7.82 4.82
CA GLN A 27 -6.91 -6.99 5.68
C GLN A 27 -5.91 -6.15 4.88
N TYR A 28 -5.20 -6.73 3.91
CA TYR A 28 -4.21 -5.99 3.13
C TYR A 28 -4.83 -4.89 2.26
N TYR A 29 -6.12 -4.98 1.91
CA TYR A 29 -6.82 -3.89 1.24
C TYR A 29 -6.97 -2.67 2.15
N ARG A 30 -7.41 -2.87 3.40
CA ARG A 30 -7.53 -1.79 4.39
C ARG A 30 -6.19 -1.11 4.65
N TRP A 31 -5.12 -1.91 4.77
CA TRP A 31 -3.77 -1.38 4.98
C TRP A 31 -3.19 -0.70 3.72
N ALA A 32 -3.54 -1.14 2.52
CA ALA A 32 -3.15 -0.48 1.27
C ALA A 32 -3.77 0.92 1.17
N LEU A 33 -5.08 1.05 1.43
CA LEU A 33 -5.77 2.35 1.46
C LEU A 33 -5.19 3.29 2.51
N TYR A 34 -4.98 2.78 3.73
CA TYR A 34 -4.34 3.55 4.79
C TYR A 34 -2.95 4.05 4.38
N LEU A 35 -2.14 3.17 3.78
CA LEU A 35 -0.82 3.54 3.30
C LEU A 35 -0.87 4.60 2.19
N PHE A 36 -1.88 4.57 1.31
CA PHE A 36 -2.08 5.62 0.32
C PHE A 36 -2.33 6.98 0.96
N ASP A 37 -3.19 7.07 1.97
CA ASP A 37 -3.48 8.34 2.66
C ASP A 37 -2.25 8.89 3.41
N LEU A 38 -1.42 7.99 3.96
CA LEU A 38 -0.14 8.38 4.55
C LEU A 38 0.82 8.95 3.48
N VAL A 39 0.92 8.28 2.32
CA VAL A 39 1.73 8.77 1.19
C VAL A 39 1.21 10.10 0.67
N TRP A 40 -0.11 10.28 0.60
CA TRP A 40 -0.73 11.55 0.21
C TRP A 40 -0.27 12.68 1.12
N SER A 41 -0.35 12.51 2.43
CA SER A 41 0.12 13.49 3.42
C SER A 41 1.64 13.73 3.34
N ASP A 42 2.43 12.67 3.19
CA ASP A 42 3.89 12.77 3.08
C ASP A 42 4.32 13.50 1.79
N SER A 43 3.53 13.37 0.72
CA SER A 43 3.79 14.03 -0.56
C SER A 43 3.78 15.55 -0.44
N GLU A 44 2.94 16.14 0.43
CA GLU A 44 2.91 17.59 0.64
C GLU A 44 4.28 18.13 1.05
N LYS A 45 4.98 17.41 1.94
CA LYS A 45 6.32 17.80 2.41
C LYS A 45 7.37 17.62 1.32
N LEU A 46 7.29 16.53 0.55
CA LEU A 46 8.22 16.26 -0.55
C LEU A 46 8.10 17.28 -1.67
N LEU A 47 6.89 17.75 -1.98
CA LEU A 47 6.63 18.71 -3.05
C LEU A 47 7.23 20.11 -2.79
N GLN A 48 7.54 20.44 -1.52
CA GLN A 48 8.18 21.70 -1.14
C GLN A 48 9.65 21.77 -1.57
N ASP A 49 10.31 20.64 -1.84
CA ASP A 49 11.69 20.58 -2.32
C ASP A 49 11.72 20.11 -3.78
N PRO A 50 12.42 20.79 -4.71
CA PRO A 50 12.53 20.36 -6.10
C PRO A 50 12.99 18.90 -6.28
N ARG A 51 13.87 18.41 -5.41
CA ARG A 51 14.38 17.03 -5.44
C ARG A 51 13.32 16.02 -5.00
N GLY A 52 12.36 16.44 -4.19
CA GLY A 52 11.28 15.61 -3.67
C GLY A 52 10.13 15.42 -4.66
N ARG A 53 10.01 16.25 -5.70
CA ARG A 53 8.88 16.20 -6.66
C ARG A 53 8.79 14.86 -7.40
N ASP A 54 9.91 14.37 -7.92
CA ASP A 54 9.93 13.08 -8.64
C ASP A 54 9.69 11.90 -7.70
N VAL A 55 10.24 11.98 -6.48
CA VAL A 55 10.04 10.99 -5.44
C VAL A 55 8.57 10.93 -5.04
N ALA A 56 7.93 12.08 -4.80
CA ALA A 56 6.50 12.17 -4.47
C ALA A 56 5.64 11.55 -5.58
N ARG A 57 5.91 11.87 -6.85
CA ARG A 57 5.19 11.29 -7.99
C ARG A 57 5.29 9.78 -8.03
N GLN A 58 6.47 9.22 -7.80
CA GLN A 58 6.66 7.77 -7.77
C GLN A 58 5.98 7.12 -6.56
N MET A 59 6.04 7.73 -5.38
CA MET A 59 5.36 7.23 -4.19
C MET A 59 3.84 7.20 -4.38
N VAL A 60 3.24 8.26 -4.91
CA VAL A 60 1.80 8.32 -5.22
C VAL A 60 1.43 7.27 -6.27
N ARG A 61 2.25 7.10 -7.32
CA ARG A 61 2.04 6.06 -8.34
C ARG A 61 2.07 4.66 -7.73
N SER A 62 3.10 4.31 -6.98
CA SER A 62 3.25 2.96 -6.42
C SER A 62 2.18 2.65 -5.37
N SER A 63 1.85 3.59 -4.49
CA SER A 63 0.78 3.40 -3.49
C SER A 63 -0.61 3.30 -4.12
N GLY A 64 -0.90 4.09 -5.16
CA GLY A 64 -2.15 3.99 -5.92
C GLY A 64 -2.24 2.67 -6.69
N SER A 65 -1.16 2.26 -7.35
CA SER A 65 -1.06 0.99 -8.07
C SER A 65 -1.22 -0.20 -7.12
N LEU A 66 -0.65 -0.15 -5.91
CA LEU A 66 -0.88 -1.14 -4.87
C LEU A 66 -2.38 -1.32 -4.57
N CYS A 67 -3.13 -0.23 -4.36
CA CYS A 67 -4.57 -0.28 -4.12
C CYS A 67 -5.32 -0.89 -5.31
N ALA A 68 -5.08 -0.36 -6.51
CA ALA A 68 -5.73 -0.81 -7.74
C ALA A 68 -5.49 -2.30 -8.03
N ASN A 69 -4.26 -2.79 -7.84
CA ASN A 69 -3.96 -4.21 -8.04
C ASN A 69 -4.63 -5.10 -6.98
N VAL A 70 -4.82 -4.64 -5.74
CA VAL A 70 -5.59 -5.38 -4.74
C VAL A 70 -7.06 -5.48 -5.13
N GLU A 71 -7.65 -4.39 -5.59
CA GLU A 71 -9.03 -4.33 -6.09
C GLU A 71 -9.22 -5.26 -7.31
N GLU A 72 -8.30 -5.20 -8.26
CA GLU A 72 -8.34 -6.04 -9.46
C GLU A 72 -8.14 -7.52 -9.12
N ALA A 73 -7.21 -7.85 -8.24
CA ALA A 73 -7.01 -9.24 -7.80
C ALA A 73 -8.26 -9.82 -7.15
N TYR A 74 -9.00 -9.02 -6.38
CA TYR A 74 -10.27 -9.42 -5.81
C TYR A 74 -11.31 -9.73 -6.90
N GLY A 75 -11.46 -8.86 -7.90
CA GLY A 75 -12.37 -9.07 -9.03
C GLY A 75 -12.04 -10.31 -9.86
N ARG A 76 -10.77 -10.72 -9.91
CA ARG A 76 -10.30 -11.94 -10.60
C ARG A 76 -10.39 -13.21 -9.75
N GLY A 77 -10.87 -13.10 -8.51
CA GLY A 77 -10.94 -14.19 -7.54
C GLY A 77 -9.61 -14.43 -6.83
N ILE A 78 -9.59 -14.19 -5.52
CA ILE A 78 -8.41 -14.48 -4.68
C ILE A 78 -8.09 -15.98 -4.75
N GLY A 79 -6.83 -16.30 -5.01
CA GLY A 79 -6.34 -17.69 -5.15
C GLY A 79 -6.48 -18.26 -6.56
N SER A 80 -7.17 -17.58 -7.49
CA SER A 80 -7.11 -17.93 -8.91
C SER A 80 -5.72 -17.64 -9.47
N ALA A 81 -5.33 -18.31 -10.56
CA ALA A 81 -4.03 -18.07 -11.19
C ALA A 81 -3.85 -16.59 -11.59
N ASP A 82 -4.92 -15.96 -12.10
CA ASP A 82 -4.95 -14.55 -12.49
C ASP A 82 -4.97 -13.60 -11.29
N GLY A 83 -5.79 -13.88 -10.27
CA GLY A 83 -5.81 -13.09 -9.04
C GLY A 83 -4.44 -13.11 -8.34
N LEU A 84 -3.78 -14.27 -8.28
CA LEU A 84 -2.44 -14.40 -7.72
C LEU A 84 -1.38 -13.69 -8.56
N ARG A 85 -1.52 -13.66 -9.89
CA ARG A 85 -0.66 -12.88 -10.78
C ARG A 85 -0.74 -11.40 -10.45
N VAL A 86 -1.95 -10.87 -10.27
CA VAL A 86 -2.16 -9.46 -9.93
C VAL A 86 -1.70 -9.15 -8.50
N LEU A 87 -1.93 -10.03 -7.51
CA LEU A 87 -1.37 -9.84 -6.16
C LEU A 87 0.16 -9.79 -6.14
N ARG A 88 0.85 -10.52 -7.03
CA ARG A 88 2.31 -10.41 -7.18
C ARG A 88 2.74 -9.03 -7.68
N ILE A 89 1.94 -8.38 -8.52
CA ILE A 89 2.17 -6.99 -8.95
C ILE A 89 1.99 -6.06 -7.76
N ALA A 90 0.88 -6.19 -7.01
CA ALA A 90 0.66 -5.43 -5.77
C ALA A 90 1.84 -5.55 -4.78
N LEU A 91 2.39 -6.77 -4.61
CA LEU A 91 3.57 -7.00 -3.78
C LEU A 91 4.83 -6.27 -4.31
N GLY A 92 4.99 -6.21 -5.63
CA GLY A 92 6.05 -5.44 -6.28
C GLY A 92 5.93 -3.95 -5.98
N GLU A 93 4.72 -3.39 -6.13
CA GLU A 93 4.43 -1.97 -5.85
C GLU A 93 4.69 -1.60 -4.38
N ALA A 94 4.32 -2.48 -3.44
CA ALA A 94 4.61 -2.26 -2.02
C ALA A 94 6.12 -2.24 -1.71
N ARG A 95 6.91 -3.12 -2.35
CA ARG A 95 8.37 -3.14 -2.23
C ARG A 95 9.02 -1.92 -2.89
N GLU A 96 8.50 -1.50 -4.04
CA GLU A 96 8.96 -0.28 -4.71
C GLU A 96 8.74 0.94 -3.81
N LEU A 97 7.53 1.06 -3.24
CA LEU A 97 7.17 2.11 -2.30
C LEU A 97 8.07 2.13 -1.06
N GLN A 98 8.40 0.97 -0.49
CA GLN A 98 9.38 0.86 0.60
C GLN A 98 10.73 1.49 0.22
N GLY A 99 11.24 1.15 -0.97
CA GLY A 99 12.47 1.73 -1.51
C GLY A 99 12.38 3.24 -1.70
N TRP A 100 11.23 3.75 -2.15
CA TRP A 100 11.00 5.19 -2.27
C TRP A 100 11.03 5.90 -0.93
N TYR A 101 10.41 5.35 0.12
CA TYR A 101 10.51 5.91 1.48
C TYR A 101 11.95 5.99 1.97
N VAL A 102 12.75 4.94 1.75
CA VAL A 102 14.19 4.97 2.11
C VAL A 102 14.90 6.12 1.39
N ARG A 103 14.61 6.38 0.11
CA ARG A 103 15.20 7.52 -0.63
C ARG A 103 14.67 8.87 -0.14
N ALA A 104 13.38 8.94 0.20
CA ALA A 104 12.68 10.13 0.69
C ALA A 104 13.10 10.56 2.11
N ARG A 105 13.78 9.68 2.88
CA ARG A 105 14.13 9.89 4.29
C ARG A 105 14.83 11.22 4.58
N HIS A 106 15.61 11.73 3.62
CA HIS A 106 16.34 13.00 3.74
C HIS A 106 15.42 14.22 3.84
N LEU A 107 14.18 14.12 3.36
CA LEU A 107 13.19 15.18 3.39
C LEU A 107 12.08 14.89 4.41
N LEU A 108 11.70 13.62 4.61
CA LEU A 108 10.60 13.25 5.50
C LEU A 108 10.99 13.27 6.99
N GLY A 109 12.24 12.92 7.33
CA GLY A 109 12.72 12.87 8.72
C GLY A 109 12.38 11.57 9.45
N ASN A 110 13.02 11.34 10.59
CA ASN A 110 13.03 10.04 11.28
C ASN A 110 11.64 9.62 11.79
N GLU A 111 10.87 10.53 12.37
CA GLU A 111 9.53 10.25 12.91
C GLU A 111 8.61 9.61 11.84
N VAL A 112 8.61 10.18 10.62
CA VAL A 112 7.85 9.61 9.50
C VAL A 112 8.41 8.23 9.16
N MET A 113 9.73 8.08 9.04
CA MET A 113 10.32 6.79 8.67
C MET A 113 10.03 5.67 9.67
N GLU A 114 10.13 5.96 10.97
CA GLU A 114 9.84 5.04 12.07
C GLU A 114 8.38 4.58 12.06
N HIS A 115 7.45 5.44 11.63
CA HIS A 115 6.06 5.08 11.49
C HIS A 115 5.74 4.35 10.17
N ARG A 116 6.26 4.81 9.02
CA ARG A 116 5.83 4.31 7.70
C ARG A 116 6.46 2.96 7.35
N LEU A 117 7.74 2.72 7.68
CA LEU A 117 8.41 1.49 7.28
C LEU A 117 7.76 0.22 7.88
N PRO A 118 7.41 0.17 9.18
CA PRO A 118 6.72 -1.00 9.74
C PRO A 118 5.34 -1.27 9.12
N ILE A 119 4.64 -0.20 8.69
CA ILE A 119 3.34 -0.30 8.01
C ILE A 119 3.51 -0.92 6.63
N ILE A 120 4.50 -0.46 5.86
CA ILE A 120 4.80 -0.99 4.53
C ILE A 120 5.24 -2.45 4.64
N GLU A 121 6.09 -2.78 5.60
CA GLU A 121 6.51 -4.16 5.88
C GLU A 121 5.31 -5.05 6.22
N ARG A 122 4.38 -4.57 7.05
CA ARG A 122 3.14 -5.29 7.35
C ARG A 122 2.34 -5.60 6.08
N VAL A 123 2.17 -4.65 5.17
CA VAL A 123 1.51 -4.88 3.87
C VAL A 123 2.23 -5.94 3.05
N ILE A 124 3.56 -5.84 2.93
CA ILE A 124 4.40 -6.82 2.22
C ILE A 124 4.21 -8.22 2.79
N VAL A 125 4.21 -8.37 4.11
CA VAL A 125 4.02 -9.66 4.80
C VAL A 125 2.62 -10.22 4.55
N MET A 126 1.56 -9.40 4.64
CA MET A 126 0.19 -9.86 4.39
C MET A 126 0.00 -10.32 2.94
N LEU A 127 0.49 -9.55 1.96
CA LEU A 127 0.44 -9.91 0.55
C LEU A 127 1.21 -11.20 0.29
N SER A 128 2.44 -11.31 0.80
CA SER A 128 3.29 -12.50 0.64
C SER A 128 2.62 -13.75 1.22
N ARG A 129 2.04 -13.65 2.42
CA ARG A 129 1.29 -14.76 3.05
C ARG A 129 0.07 -15.15 2.23
N SER A 130 -0.71 -14.18 1.73
CA SER A 130 -1.88 -14.45 0.91
C SER A 130 -1.54 -15.18 -0.39
N ILE A 131 -0.43 -14.79 -1.04
CA ILE A 131 0.06 -15.43 -2.27
C ILE A 131 0.53 -16.86 -1.97
N ASN A 132 1.30 -17.06 -0.91
CA ASN A 132 1.87 -18.37 -0.58
C ASN A 132 0.84 -19.37 -0.06
N ALA A 133 -0.25 -18.89 0.55
CA ALA A 133 -1.37 -19.74 0.97
C ALA A 133 -2.14 -20.37 -0.20
N HIS A 134 -1.98 -19.83 -1.41
CA HIS A 134 -2.64 -20.30 -2.63
C HIS A 134 -1.58 -20.60 -3.69
N PRO A 135 -0.85 -21.73 -3.58
CA PRO A 135 0.06 -22.12 -4.65
C PRO A 135 -0.75 -22.24 -5.94
N ALA A 136 -0.27 -21.59 -7.01
CA ALA A 136 -0.89 -21.71 -8.31
C ALA A 136 -1.04 -23.20 -8.62
N ARG A 137 -2.27 -23.68 -8.84
CA ARG A 137 -2.49 -25.06 -9.30
C ARG A 137 -1.66 -25.22 -10.58
N ARG A 138 -0.61 -26.06 -10.54
CA ARG A 138 0.02 -26.55 -11.76
C ARG A 138 -1.10 -27.25 -12.54
N LYS A 139 -1.48 -26.73 -13.70
CA LYS A 139 -2.28 -27.53 -14.63
C LYS A 139 -1.45 -28.78 -14.96
N PRO A 140 -2.06 -29.98 -14.95
CA PRO A 140 -1.37 -31.20 -15.37
C PRO A 140 -0.87 -31.08 -16.82
#